data_AF-J4UL25-F1
#
_entry.id   AF-J4UL25-F1
#
_cell.length_a   1.000
_cell.length_b   1.000
_cell.length_c   1.000
_cell.angle_alpha   90.00
_cell.angle_beta   90.00
_cell.angle_gamma   90.00
#
_symmetry.space_group_name_H-M   'P 1'
#
loop_
_entity.id
_entity.type
_entity.pdbx_description
1 polymer ?
#
loop_
_entity_poly.entity_id
_entity_poly.type
_entity_poly.pdbx_seq_one_letter_code
_entity_poly.pdbx_strand_id
1 'polypeptide(L)'
;MAIPWGILKSALFFFGPVAIPRAISYYRSSKTVSKSVGISVRPVPRAIRYALALLALFVATFVLKTLPPFVPENIFQRTETRLQAPTDVIFRRLAVLRPGDALTAADEALRGKFVNLESRLLYLQYGPAALADCLFCNSDEPKSYLYYAAPALLWTHLANFFAVAVVTSPSWTGRYGRQWRGWATIAAGSMASADVWYVANYNHQANSRALRLDDIDPFYWSARATRFWALAVFDGLLGYAIYLSATNRAFIQLPSPAERIENVNRALHIAKSKLSALGIIKNTTQRDTELRERSDMYWTQEVRLMSEAMEEREVIEGVSDALENRLNIQNITRDADTYTTMVLQELQEE
;
A
#
# COMPACT_ATOMS: atom_id res chain seq x y z
N MET A 1 20.27 -11.24 -21.77
CA MET A 1 20.26 -9.78 -21.66
C MET A 1 19.46 -9.35 -20.44
N ALA A 2 20.10 -9.24 -19.29
CA ALA A 2 19.68 -8.30 -18.25
C ALA A 2 19.41 -6.94 -18.91
N ILE A 3 18.36 -6.21 -18.51
CA ILE A 3 18.11 -4.85 -19.02
C ILE A 3 19.44 -4.09 -18.90
N PRO A 4 20.13 -3.77 -20.00
CA PRO A 4 21.44 -3.16 -19.92
C PRO A 4 21.26 -1.89 -19.12
N TRP A 5 22.14 -1.65 -18.13
CA TRP A 5 22.15 -0.39 -17.39
C TRP A 5 22.10 0.82 -18.34
N GLY A 6 22.67 0.68 -19.54
CA GLY A 6 22.54 1.63 -20.65
C GLY A 6 21.10 1.95 -21.07
N ILE A 7 20.19 0.98 -21.15
CA ILE A 7 18.78 1.21 -21.52
C ILE A 7 18.04 1.94 -20.40
N LEU A 8 18.22 1.53 -19.14
CA LEU A 8 17.65 2.24 -17.98
C LEU A 8 18.20 3.67 -17.89
N LYS A 9 19.51 3.83 -18.10
CA LYS A 9 20.19 5.12 -18.12
C LYS A 9 19.66 5.99 -19.26
N SER A 10 19.51 5.46 -20.47
CA SER A 10 18.94 6.19 -21.61
C SER A 10 17.47 6.54 -21.42
N ALA A 11 16.66 5.63 -20.90
CA ALA A 11 15.26 5.92 -20.56
C ALA A 11 15.16 6.98 -19.46
N LEU A 12 16.01 6.91 -18.43
CA LEU A 12 16.06 7.90 -17.36
C LEU A 12 16.56 9.26 -17.86
N PHE A 13 17.54 9.30 -18.77
CA PHE A 13 18.00 10.56 -19.36
C PHE A 13 16.99 11.17 -20.32
N PHE A 14 16.26 10.34 -21.06
CA PHE A 14 15.27 10.82 -22.03
C PHE A 14 13.95 11.23 -21.34
N PHE A 15 13.40 10.37 -20.49
CA PHE A 15 12.13 10.62 -19.82
C PHE A 15 12.27 11.32 -18.47
N GLY A 16 13.39 11.18 -17.77
CA GLY A 16 13.61 11.78 -16.44
C GLY A 16 13.41 13.29 -16.41
N PRO A 17 13.98 14.08 -17.34
CA PRO A 17 13.78 15.54 -17.38
C PRO A 17 12.32 15.97 -17.56
N VAL A 18 11.45 15.12 -18.11
CA VAL A 18 10.02 15.43 -18.31
C VAL A 18 9.15 14.83 -17.20
N ALA A 19 9.42 13.57 -16.83
CA ALA A 19 8.63 12.82 -15.87
C ALA A 19 8.89 13.25 -14.43
N ILE A 20 10.16 13.49 -14.05
CA ILE A 20 10.52 13.83 -12.67
C ILE A 20 9.92 15.19 -12.27
N PRO A 21 10.06 16.28 -13.05
CA PRO A 21 9.46 17.57 -12.68
C PRO A 21 7.94 17.51 -12.61
N ARG A 22 7.28 16.74 -13.50
CA ARG A 22 5.82 16.53 -13.46
C ARG A 22 5.37 15.73 -12.25
N ALA A 23 6.09 14.68 -11.87
CA ALA A 23 5.81 13.92 -10.66
C ALA A 23 5.99 14.78 -9.40
N ILE A 24 7.07 15.59 -9.36
CA ILE A 24 7.32 16.53 -8.27
C ILE A 24 6.23 17.61 -8.23
N SER A 25 5.82 18.19 -9.37
CA SER A 25 4.79 19.22 -9.41
C SER A 25 3.44 18.65 -8.98
N TYR A 26 3.09 17.43 -9.38
CA TYR A 26 1.90 16.72 -8.94
C TYR A 26 1.90 16.42 -7.43
N TYR A 27 3.05 15.96 -6.90
CA TYR A 27 3.19 15.79 -5.46
C TYR A 27 3.05 17.12 -4.70
N ARG A 28 3.72 18.17 -5.17
CA ARG A 28 3.64 19.51 -4.56
C ARG A 28 2.22 20.06 -4.61
N SER A 29 1.53 19.96 -5.74
CA SER A 29 0.15 20.44 -5.88
C SER A 29 -0.79 19.68 -4.93
N SER A 30 -0.68 18.36 -4.85
CA SER A 30 -1.48 17.55 -3.93
C SER A 30 -1.24 17.90 -2.45
N LYS A 31 0.01 18.21 -2.08
CA LYS A 31 0.37 18.67 -0.73
C LYS A 31 -0.15 20.07 -0.45
N THR A 32 -0.12 20.97 -1.43
CA THR A 32 -0.67 22.33 -1.29
C THR A 32 -2.19 22.30 -1.09
N VAL A 33 -2.92 21.46 -1.84
CA VAL A 33 -4.36 21.26 -1.66
C VAL A 33 -4.69 20.80 -0.24
N SER A 34 -3.89 19.88 0.30
CA SER A 34 -4.06 19.45 1.69
C SER A 34 -3.93 20.59 2.70
N LYS A 35 -2.99 21.51 2.48
CA LYS A 35 -2.79 22.67 3.35
C LYS A 35 -3.88 23.72 3.17
N SER A 36 -4.30 23.99 1.93
CA SER A 36 -5.28 25.04 1.63
C SER A 36 -6.68 24.71 2.15
N VAL A 37 -7.03 23.42 2.25
CA VAL A 37 -8.33 22.99 2.81
C VAL A 37 -8.33 22.97 4.36
N GLY A 38 -7.21 23.27 5.02
CA GLY A 38 -7.14 23.35 6.48
C GLY A 38 -7.28 21.98 7.18
N ILE A 39 -7.05 20.87 6.47
CA ILE A 39 -7.17 19.53 7.04
C ILE A 39 -5.91 19.21 7.84
N SER A 40 -6.06 18.88 9.12
CA SER A 40 -4.95 18.50 9.99
C SER A 40 -4.40 17.11 9.66
N VAL A 41 -3.09 16.94 9.86
CA VAL A 41 -2.42 15.65 9.78
C VAL A 41 -2.94 14.77 10.91
N ARG A 42 -3.35 13.55 10.56
CA ARG A 42 -3.93 12.59 11.51
C ARG A 42 -3.10 11.31 11.61
N PRO A 43 -3.16 10.58 12.73
CA PRO A 43 -2.54 9.28 12.85
C PRO A 43 -3.18 8.27 11.88
N VAL A 44 -2.43 7.20 11.55
CA VAL A 44 -2.89 6.17 10.62
C VAL A 44 -4.09 5.40 11.22
N PRO A 45 -5.24 5.35 10.51
CA PRO A 45 -6.39 4.57 10.93
C PRO A 45 -6.05 3.08 11.14
N ARG A 46 -6.71 2.40 12.10
CA ARG A 46 -6.43 1.00 12.45
C ARG A 46 -6.47 0.05 11.25
N ALA A 47 -7.50 0.14 10.41
CA ALA A 47 -7.64 -0.71 9.23
C ALA A 47 -6.48 -0.54 8.23
N ILE A 48 -6.01 0.70 8.06
CA ILE A 48 -4.90 1.01 7.14
C ILE A 48 -3.57 0.49 7.69
N ARG A 49 -3.38 0.44 9.01
CA ARG A 49 -2.20 -0.19 9.60
C ARG A 49 -2.07 -1.67 9.21
N TYR A 50 -3.17 -2.42 9.22
CA TYR A 50 -3.15 -3.82 8.79
C TYR A 50 -2.87 -3.96 7.29
N ALA A 51 -3.44 -3.08 6.46
CA ALA A 51 -3.17 -3.06 5.03
C ALA A 51 -1.68 -2.73 4.73
N LEU A 52 -1.10 -1.76 5.43
CA LEU A 52 0.33 -1.44 5.31
C LEU A 52 1.21 -2.56 5.83
N ALA A 53 0.83 -3.24 6.92
CA ALA A 53 1.55 -4.39 7.43
C ALA A 53 1.54 -5.56 6.43
N LEU A 54 0.41 -5.79 5.74
CA LEU A 54 0.33 -6.80 4.68
C LEU A 54 1.27 -6.47 3.51
N LEU A 55 1.27 -5.23 3.01
CA LEU A 55 2.21 -4.83 1.95
C LEU A 55 3.66 -4.93 2.42
N ALA A 56 3.96 -4.51 3.65
CA ALA A 56 5.30 -4.64 4.22
C ALA A 56 5.74 -6.09 4.34
N LEU A 57 4.83 -7.01 4.69
CA LEU A 57 5.10 -8.44 4.69
C LEU A 57 5.44 -8.95 3.28
N PHE A 58 4.67 -8.58 2.26
CA PHE A 58 4.96 -8.94 0.87
C PHE A 58 6.32 -8.42 0.41
N VAL A 59 6.60 -7.13 0.64
CA VAL A 59 7.91 -6.52 0.38
C VAL A 59 9.03 -7.30 1.07
N ALA A 60 8.88 -7.60 2.36
CA ALA A 60 9.87 -8.37 3.11
C ALA A 60 10.05 -9.77 2.52
N THR A 61 8.97 -10.47 2.17
CA THR A 61 9.06 -11.80 1.56
C THR A 61 9.77 -11.77 0.20
N PHE A 62 9.50 -10.78 -0.65
CA PHE A 62 10.18 -10.64 -1.94
C PHE A 62 11.65 -10.34 -1.77
N VAL A 63 12.02 -9.43 -0.86
CA VAL A 63 13.42 -9.14 -0.55
C VAL A 63 14.11 -10.38 0.02
N LEU A 64 13.50 -11.08 0.97
CA LEU A 64 14.05 -12.33 1.52
C LEU A 64 14.27 -13.38 0.44
N LYS A 65 13.35 -13.55 -0.52
CA LYS A 65 13.47 -14.49 -1.63
C LYS A 65 14.63 -14.18 -2.60
N THR A 66 15.24 -13.00 -2.51
CA THR A 66 16.47 -12.66 -3.24
C THR A 66 17.75 -13.05 -2.51
N LEU A 67 17.67 -13.46 -1.23
CA LEU A 67 18.83 -13.78 -0.41
C LEU A 67 19.30 -15.25 -0.55
N PRO A 68 20.59 -15.54 -0.29
CA PRO A 68 21.23 -16.83 -0.56
C PRO A 68 20.63 -18.13 0.00
N PRO A 69 19.81 -18.20 1.07
CA PRO A 69 19.15 -19.46 1.41
C PRO A 69 17.90 -19.77 0.57
N PHE A 70 17.34 -18.77 -0.13
CA PHE A 70 16.09 -18.91 -0.89
C PHE A 70 16.27 -18.88 -2.40
N VAL A 71 17.48 -18.59 -2.86
CA VAL A 71 17.86 -18.62 -4.26
C VAL A 71 18.38 -20.02 -4.59
N PRO A 72 17.82 -20.72 -5.58
CA PRO A 72 18.35 -22.02 -5.98
C PRO A 72 19.76 -21.84 -6.53
N GLU A 73 20.63 -22.80 -6.28
CA GLU A 73 22.03 -22.68 -6.72
C GLU A 73 22.18 -22.83 -8.24
N ASN A 74 23.15 -22.12 -8.79
CA ASN A 74 23.60 -22.33 -10.16
C ASN A 74 24.75 -23.33 -10.14
N ILE A 75 24.53 -24.52 -10.69
CA ILE A 75 25.52 -25.61 -10.66
C ILE A 75 26.80 -25.19 -11.37
N PHE A 76 26.72 -24.53 -12.53
CA PHE A 76 27.91 -24.10 -13.28
C PHE A 76 28.78 -23.10 -12.50
N GLN A 77 28.15 -22.18 -11.76
CA GLN A 77 28.87 -21.25 -10.89
C GLN A 77 29.41 -21.96 -9.65
N ARG A 78 28.66 -22.91 -9.08
CA ARG A 78 29.04 -23.62 -7.87
C ARG A 78 30.20 -24.60 -8.09
N THR A 79 30.26 -25.26 -9.25
CA THR A 79 31.32 -26.20 -9.64
C THR A 79 32.45 -25.55 -10.44
N GLU A 80 32.34 -24.25 -10.72
CA GLU A 80 33.26 -23.48 -11.57
C GLU A 80 33.53 -24.16 -12.93
N THR A 81 32.49 -24.74 -13.53
CA THR A 81 32.60 -25.49 -14.78
C THR A 81 32.04 -24.71 -15.96
N ARG A 82 32.72 -24.81 -17.10
CA ARG A 82 32.26 -24.23 -18.37
C ARG A 82 31.02 -24.97 -18.88
N LEU A 83 30.19 -24.27 -19.65
CA LEU A 83 28.97 -24.82 -20.22
C LEU A 83 29.20 -26.04 -21.13
N GLN A 84 30.37 -26.14 -21.77
CA GLN A 84 30.75 -27.22 -22.69
C GLN A 84 31.39 -28.43 -21.98
N ALA A 85 31.63 -28.38 -20.67
CA ALA A 85 32.28 -29.47 -19.94
C ALA A 85 31.46 -30.78 -20.02
N PRO A 86 32.08 -31.97 -20.05
CA PRO A 86 31.33 -33.23 -20.04
C PRO A 86 30.42 -33.34 -18.82
N THR A 87 29.21 -33.90 -18.99
CA THR A 87 28.19 -33.99 -17.93
C THR A 87 28.74 -34.71 -16.69
N ASP A 88 29.49 -35.80 -16.88
CA ASP A 88 30.09 -36.54 -15.76
C ASP A 88 31.08 -35.72 -14.94
N VAL A 89 31.83 -34.80 -15.57
CA VAL A 89 32.77 -33.93 -14.85
C VAL A 89 32.02 -32.93 -13.98
N ILE A 90 30.92 -32.36 -14.49
CA ILE A 90 30.09 -31.40 -13.76
C ILE A 90 29.49 -32.07 -12.52
N PHE A 91 28.84 -33.22 -12.70
CA PHE A 91 28.17 -33.91 -11.61
C PHE A 91 29.14 -34.62 -10.65
N ARG A 92 30.32 -35.07 -11.10
CA ARG A 92 31.37 -35.56 -10.18
C ARG A 92 31.89 -34.45 -9.27
N ARG A 93 32.12 -33.25 -9.82
CA ARG A 93 32.49 -32.07 -9.01
C ARG A 93 31.36 -31.66 -8.07
N LEU A 94 30.12 -31.69 -8.54
CA LEU A 94 28.96 -31.39 -7.71
C LEU A 94 28.86 -32.36 -6.53
N ALA A 95 29.02 -33.67 -6.77
CA ALA A 95 28.99 -34.69 -5.73
C ALA A 95 30.00 -34.41 -4.60
N VAL A 96 31.24 -34.03 -4.95
CA VAL A 96 32.29 -33.64 -3.98
C VAL A 96 31.91 -32.41 -3.14
N LEU A 97 31.05 -31.54 -3.65
CA LEU A 97 30.56 -30.37 -2.92
C LEU A 97 29.32 -30.67 -2.05
N ARG A 98 28.71 -31.85 -2.19
CA ARG A 98 27.54 -32.27 -1.42
C ARG A 98 27.96 -33.01 -0.14
N PRO A 99 27.10 -32.99 0.90
CA PRO A 99 27.31 -33.82 2.07
C PRO A 99 27.38 -35.31 1.69
N GLY A 100 28.44 -35.99 2.11
CA GLY A 100 28.61 -37.43 1.87
C GLY A 100 29.09 -37.81 0.47
N ASP A 101 29.65 -36.86 -0.29
CA ASP A 101 30.22 -37.07 -1.63
C ASP A 101 29.24 -37.71 -2.64
N ALA A 102 27.94 -37.49 -2.42
CA ALA A 102 26.86 -38.12 -3.17
C ALA A 102 25.91 -37.08 -3.79
N LEU A 103 25.39 -37.40 -4.97
CA LEU A 103 24.37 -36.60 -5.64
C LEU A 103 23.03 -36.72 -4.91
N THR A 104 22.29 -35.62 -4.85
CA THR A 104 20.90 -35.66 -4.37
C THR A 104 19.98 -36.22 -5.47
N ALA A 105 18.78 -36.68 -5.11
CA ALA A 105 17.80 -37.15 -6.09
C ALA A 105 17.47 -36.10 -7.18
N ALA A 106 17.45 -34.81 -6.80
CA ALA A 106 17.28 -33.72 -7.74
C ALA A 106 18.48 -33.54 -8.68
N ASP A 107 19.70 -33.72 -8.17
CA ASP A 107 20.91 -33.68 -8.99
C ASP A 107 20.95 -34.87 -9.98
N GLU A 108 20.51 -36.05 -9.57
CA GLU A 108 20.42 -37.23 -10.46
C GLU A 108 19.37 -37.03 -11.55
N ALA A 109 18.19 -36.50 -11.22
CA ALA A 109 17.16 -36.16 -12.20
C ALA A 109 17.68 -35.13 -13.22
N LEU A 110 18.41 -34.12 -12.73
CA LEU A 110 19.02 -33.11 -13.60
C LEU A 110 20.14 -33.69 -14.48
N ARG A 111 20.96 -34.60 -13.94
CA ARG A 111 21.99 -35.30 -14.72
C ARG A 111 21.41 -36.03 -15.91
N GLY A 112 20.27 -36.71 -15.73
CA GLY A 112 19.55 -37.39 -16.81
C GLY A 112 19.06 -36.46 -17.93
N LYS A 113 18.86 -35.18 -17.63
CA LYS A 113 18.39 -34.17 -18.60
C LYS A 113 19.53 -33.45 -19.33
N PHE A 114 20.76 -33.47 -18.81
CA PHE A 114 21.94 -32.83 -19.41
C PHE A 114 22.55 -33.66 -20.56
N VAL A 115 21.76 -33.93 -21.60
CA VAL A 115 22.15 -34.78 -22.75
C VAL A 115 22.88 -33.98 -23.84
N ASN A 116 22.44 -32.76 -24.10
CA ASN A 116 22.96 -31.91 -25.18
C ASN A 116 23.24 -30.48 -24.68
N LEU A 117 23.93 -29.66 -25.49
CA LEU A 117 24.16 -28.25 -25.15
C LEU A 117 22.83 -27.50 -24.95
N GLU A 118 21.81 -27.84 -25.73
CA GLU A 118 20.48 -27.21 -25.67
C GLU A 118 19.85 -27.32 -24.27
N SER A 119 19.86 -28.50 -23.67
CA SER A 119 19.36 -28.74 -22.31
C SER A 119 20.04 -27.86 -21.27
N ARG A 120 21.34 -27.56 -21.46
CA ARG A 120 22.12 -26.69 -20.57
C ARG A 120 21.81 -25.21 -20.79
N LEU A 121 21.45 -24.81 -22.02
CA LEU A 121 20.97 -23.46 -22.29
C LEU A 121 19.57 -23.25 -21.69
N LEU A 122 18.69 -24.25 -21.81
CA LEU A 122 17.36 -24.24 -21.21
C LEU A 122 17.42 -24.24 -19.68
N TYR A 123 18.40 -24.92 -19.07
CA TYR A 123 18.70 -24.80 -17.64
C TYR A 123 18.96 -23.36 -17.21
N LEU A 124 19.75 -22.60 -17.98
CA LEU A 124 20.05 -21.20 -17.67
C LEU A 124 18.83 -20.29 -17.83
N GLN A 125 17.87 -20.65 -18.68
CA GLN A 125 16.64 -19.89 -18.91
C GLN A 125 15.54 -20.19 -17.87
N TYR A 126 15.22 -21.46 -17.65
CA TYR A 126 14.07 -21.90 -16.84
C TYR A 126 14.44 -22.38 -15.44
N GLY A 127 15.72 -22.62 -15.17
CA GLY A 127 16.26 -22.98 -13.87
C GLY A 127 16.23 -24.48 -13.55
N PRO A 128 16.76 -24.88 -12.37
CA PRO A 128 16.96 -26.29 -12.01
C PRO A 128 15.65 -27.08 -11.87
N ALA A 129 14.64 -26.52 -11.18
CA ALA A 129 13.39 -27.23 -10.91
C ALA A 129 12.61 -27.53 -12.20
N ALA A 130 12.54 -26.57 -13.14
CA ALA A 130 11.87 -26.78 -14.42
C ALA A 130 12.51 -27.90 -15.25
N LEU A 131 13.84 -28.03 -15.17
CA LEU A 131 14.55 -29.05 -15.93
C LEU A 131 14.51 -30.41 -15.24
N ALA A 132 14.65 -30.46 -13.92
CA ALA A 132 14.67 -31.70 -13.14
C ALA A 132 13.28 -32.33 -12.99
N ASP A 133 12.24 -31.53 -12.71
CA ASP A 133 10.92 -32.04 -12.33
C ASP A 133 9.98 -32.26 -13.53
N CYS A 134 10.26 -31.64 -14.69
CA CYS A 134 9.38 -31.75 -15.85
C CYS A 134 9.57 -33.08 -16.61
N LEU A 135 8.58 -33.98 -16.47
CA LEU A 135 8.58 -35.30 -17.11
C LEU A 135 8.33 -35.23 -18.63
N PHE A 136 7.49 -34.31 -19.10
CA PHE A 136 7.09 -34.21 -20.51
C PHE A 136 7.94 -33.21 -21.32
N CYS A 137 8.80 -32.42 -20.66
CA CYS A 137 9.60 -31.40 -21.34
C CYS A 137 10.82 -32.03 -22.02
N ASN A 138 11.09 -31.58 -23.25
CA ASN A 138 12.17 -32.05 -24.11
C ASN A 138 12.95 -30.88 -24.69
N SER A 139 14.25 -31.07 -24.96
CA SER A 139 15.11 -30.03 -25.53
C SER A 139 14.71 -29.62 -26.96
N ASP A 140 14.10 -30.53 -27.71
CA ASP A 140 13.72 -30.29 -29.11
C ASP A 140 12.52 -29.36 -29.24
N GLU A 141 11.71 -29.25 -28.16
CA GLU A 141 10.61 -28.31 -28.06
C GLU A 141 10.79 -27.41 -26.82
N PRO A 142 11.62 -26.34 -26.90
CA PRO A 142 11.91 -25.44 -25.79
C PRO A 142 10.67 -24.85 -25.10
N LYS A 143 9.58 -24.65 -25.86
CA LYS A 143 8.31 -24.11 -25.33
C LYS A 143 7.65 -25.01 -24.30
N SER A 144 7.93 -26.32 -24.31
CA SER A 144 7.41 -27.25 -23.28
C SER A 144 7.82 -26.81 -21.86
N TYR A 145 9.06 -26.34 -21.69
CA TYR A 145 9.56 -25.80 -20.42
C TYR A 145 8.89 -24.48 -20.02
N LEU A 146 8.53 -23.63 -20.99
CA LEU A 146 7.77 -22.40 -20.71
C LEU A 146 6.39 -22.73 -20.13
N TYR A 147 5.67 -23.70 -20.73
CA TYR A 147 4.35 -24.09 -20.24
C TYR A 147 4.42 -24.71 -18.84
N TYR A 148 5.46 -25.49 -18.55
CA TYR A 148 5.69 -26.03 -17.21
C TYR A 148 6.05 -24.94 -16.20
N ALA A 149 6.89 -23.97 -16.57
CA ALA A 149 7.34 -22.91 -15.68
C ALA A 149 6.29 -21.79 -15.48
N ALA A 150 5.36 -21.62 -16.43
CA ALA A 150 4.39 -20.52 -16.43
C ALA A 150 3.49 -20.47 -15.18
N PRO A 151 2.95 -21.58 -14.64
CA PRO A 151 2.18 -21.55 -13.39
C PRO A 151 3.00 -21.01 -12.21
N ALA A 152 4.24 -21.47 -12.02
CA ALA A 152 5.10 -21.01 -10.93
C ALA A 152 5.50 -19.54 -11.10
N LEU A 153 5.73 -19.11 -12.35
CA LEU A 153 5.97 -17.72 -12.71
C LEU A 153 4.77 -16.83 -12.36
N LEU A 154 3.59 -17.17 -12.88
CA LEU A 154 2.35 -16.41 -12.69
C LEU A 154 1.86 -16.44 -11.25
N TRP A 155 2.12 -17.51 -10.50
CA TRP A 155 1.72 -17.61 -9.10
C TRP A 155 2.26 -16.46 -8.24
N THR A 156 3.51 -16.05 -8.47
CA THR A 156 4.10 -14.91 -7.73
C THR A 156 3.36 -13.60 -8.02
N HIS A 157 2.95 -13.37 -9.27
CA HIS A 157 2.17 -12.20 -9.66
C HIS A 157 0.73 -12.27 -9.17
N LEU A 158 0.09 -13.45 -9.23
CA LEU A 158 -1.27 -13.66 -8.76
C LEU A 158 -1.38 -13.45 -7.24
N ALA A 159 -0.42 -13.97 -6.48
CA ALA A 159 -0.35 -13.75 -5.04
C ALA A 159 -0.22 -12.25 -4.71
N ASN A 160 0.65 -11.52 -5.42
CA ASN A 160 0.78 -10.09 -5.21
C ASN A 160 -0.46 -9.31 -5.64
N PHE A 161 -1.02 -9.65 -6.80
CA PHE A 161 -2.24 -9.05 -7.33
C PHE A 161 -3.40 -9.21 -6.35
N PHE A 162 -3.54 -10.37 -5.73
CA PHE A 162 -4.54 -10.60 -4.69
C PHE A 162 -4.31 -9.70 -3.47
N ALA A 163 -3.08 -9.61 -2.95
CA ALA A 163 -2.75 -8.73 -1.84
C ALA A 163 -3.08 -7.25 -2.16
N VAL A 164 -2.70 -6.79 -3.35
CA VAL A 164 -3.00 -5.44 -3.87
C VAL A 164 -4.51 -5.21 -4.00
N ALA A 165 -5.25 -6.19 -4.53
CA ALA A 165 -6.70 -6.10 -4.68
C ALA A 165 -7.42 -6.02 -3.32
N VAL A 166 -6.91 -6.72 -2.31
CA VAL A 166 -7.44 -6.70 -0.94
C VAL A 166 -7.10 -5.35 -0.27
N VAL A 167 -5.85 -4.89 -0.35
CA VAL A 167 -5.40 -3.61 0.23
C VAL A 167 -6.08 -2.40 -0.40
N THR A 168 -6.35 -2.43 -1.70
CA THR A 168 -7.07 -1.36 -2.41
C THR A 168 -8.59 -1.51 -2.36
N SER A 169 -9.11 -2.53 -1.68
CA SER A 169 -10.54 -2.77 -1.57
C SER A 169 -11.21 -1.71 -0.68
N PRO A 170 -12.37 -1.15 -1.10
CA PRO A 170 -13.14 -0.20 -0.28
C PRO A 170 -13.53 -0.78 1.07
N SER A 171 -13.77 -2.09 1.16
CA SER A 171 -14.18 -2.76 2.40
C SER A 171 -13.09 -2.72 3.48
N TRP A 172 -11.82 -2.60 3.10
CA TRP A 172 -10.71 -2.61 4.07
C TRP A 172 -10.12 -1.23 4.30
N THR A 173 -9.76 -0.52 3.22
CA THR A 173 -9.07 0.78 3.32
C THR A 173 -9.96 1.98 2.97
N GLY A 174 -11.23 1.74 2.66
CA GLY A 174 -12.20 2.78 2.32
C GLY A 174 -11.77 3.56 1.07
N ARG A 175 -12.03 4.87 1.09
CA ARG A 175 -11.63 5.79 0.02
C ARG A 175 -10.12 5.85 -0.23
N TYR A 176 -9.32 5.65 0.82
CA TYR A 176 -7.87 5.86 0.78
C TYR A 176 -7.16 4.87 -0.16
N GLY A 177 -7.57 3.60 -0.16
CA GLY A 177 -7.07 2.60 -1.10
C GLY A 177 -7.86 2.53 -2.41
N ARG A 178 -9.18 2.83 -2.39
CA ARG A 178 -10.04 2.77 -3.59
C ARG A 178 -9.51 3.62 -4.75
N GLN A 179 -9.00 4.82 -4.47
CA GLN A 179 -8.46 5.72 -5.51
C GLN A 179 -7.25 5.13 -6.25
N TRP A 180 -6.49 4.24 -5.60
CA TRP A 180 -5.30 3.61 -6.19
C TRP A 180 -5.61 2.30 -6.91
N ARG A 181 -6.80 1.72 -6.70
CA ARG A 181 -7.17 0.39 -7.20
C ARG A 181 -6.96 0.24 -8.71
N GLY A 182 -7.46 1.18 -9.51
CA GLY A 182 -7.35 1.13 -10.97
C GLY A 182 -5.89 1.10 -11.44
N TRP A 183 -5.11 2.07 -10.99
CA TRP A 183 -3.67 2.17 -11.30
C TRP A 183 -2.89 0.95 -10.82
N ALA A 184 -3.15 0.49 -9.60
CA ALA A 184 -2.48 -0.68 -9.04
C ALA A 184 -2.82 -1.97 -9.81
N THR A 185 -4.07 -2.12 -10.27
CA THR A 185 -4.53 -3.27 -11.04
C THR A 185 -3.87 -3.31 -12.42
N ILE A 186 -3.84 -2.16 -13.11
CA ILE A 186 -3.19 -2.02 -14.42
C ILE A 186 -1.69 -2.30 -14.26
N ALA A 187 -1.03 -1.67 -13.30
CA ALA A 187 0.40 -1.86 -13.07
C ALA A 187 0.75 -3.33 -12.75
N ALA A 188 0.03 -3.97 -11.83
CA ALA A 188 0.27 -5.37 -11.48
C ALA A 188 0.04 -6.31 -12.69
N GLY A 189 -1.02 -6.08 -13.47
CA GLY A 189 -1.29 -6.84 -14.70
C GLY A 189 -0.21 -6.63 -15.76
N SER A 190 0.24 -5.38 -15.97
CA SER A 190 1.32 -5.06 -16.89
C SER A 190 2.65 -5.70 -16.48
N MET A 191 2.97 -5.72 -15.18
CA MET A 191 4.19 -6.37 -14.67
C MET A 191 4.16 -7.88 -14.92
N ALA A 192 3.03 -8.55 -14.68
CA ALA A 192 2.86 -9.97 -14.97
C ALA A 192 3.05 -10.28 -16.46
N SER A 193 2.39 -9.51 -17.33
CA SER A 193 2.51 -9.67 -18.79
C SER A 193 3.94 -9.39 -19.28
N ALA A 194 4.60 -8.36 -18.76
CA ALA A 194 5.97 -8.02 -19.13
C ALA A 194 6.96 -9.12 -18.71
N ASP A 195 6.78 -9.73 -17.54
CA ASP A 195 7.63 -10.81 -17.05
C ASP A 195 7.44 -12.11 -17.86
N VAL A 196 6.20 -12.49 -18.18
CA VAL A 196 5.92 -13.62 -19.09
C VAL A 196 6.54 -13.36 -20.47
N TRP A 197 6.34 -12.16 -21.02
CA TRP A 197 6.92 -11.78 -22.30
C TRP A 197 8.45 -11.84 -22.28
N TYR A 198 9.07 -11.39 -21.18
CA TYR A 198 10.51 -11.38 -21.00
C TYR A 198 11.10 -12.80 -20.96
N VAL A 199 10.46 -13.72 -20.23
CA VAL A 199 10.87 -15.14 -20.18
C VAL A 199 10.64 -15.85 -21.51
N ALA A 200 9.50 -15.57 -22.17
CA ALA A 200 9.11 -16.23 -23.42
C ALA A 200 9.95 -15.80 -24.63
N ASN A 201 10.44 -14.56 -24.66
CA ASN A 201 11.21 -14.00 -25.78
C ASN A 201 12.72 -13.94 -25.50
N TYR A 202 13.19 -14.55 -24.41
CA TYR A 202 14.61 -14.61 -24.11
C TYR A 202 15.36 -15.46 -25.15
N ASN A 203 16.43 -14.91 -25.73
CA ASN A 203 17.30 -15.63 -26.64
C ASN A 203 18.33 -16.47 -25.86
N HIS A 204 17.96 -17.70 -25.48
CA HIS A 204 18.85 -18.62 -24.76
C HIS A 204 20.05 -19.08 -25.59
N GLN A 205 19.95 -19.06 -26.92
CA GLN A 205 21.04 -19.41 -27.83
C GLN A 205 22.22 -18.44 -27.76
N ALA A 206 22.04 -17.24 -27.20
CA ALA A 206 23.15 -16.30 -27.02
C ALA A 206 24.29 -16.89 -26.16
N ASN A 207 23.96 -17.72 -25.17
CA ASN A 207 24.94 -18.37 -24.30
C ASN A 207 25.69 -19.53 -24.99
N SER A 208 25.27 -20.01 -26.16
CA SER A 208 25.95 -21.10 -26.88
C SER A 208 27.39 -20.75 -27.28
N ARG A 209 27.67 -19.46 -27.46
CA ARG A 209 28.98 -18.92 -27.87
C ARG A 209 29.89 -18.58 -26.69
N ALA A 210 29.40 -18.67 -25.46
CA ALA A 210 30.18 -18.34 -24.27
C ALA A 210 31.25 -19.42 -24.02
N LEU A 211 32.53 -19.01 -24.06
CA LEU A 211 33.67 -19.90 -23.82
C LEU A 211 34.14 -19.88 -22.37
N ARG A 212 33.86 -18.78 -21.66
CA ARG A 212 34.19 -18.59 -20.24
C ARG A 212 32.93 -18.59 -19.40
N LEU A 213 33.07 -18.92 -18.12
CA LEU A 213 31.98 -18.90 -17.15
C LEU A 213 31.44 -17.49 -16.93
N ASP A 214 32.32 -16.48 -16.93
CA ASP A 214 31.95 -15.07 -16.71
C ASP A 214 31.15 -14.47 -17.86
N ASP A 215 31.26 -15.05 -19.06
CA ASP A 215 30.53 -14.61 -20.25
C ASP A 215 29.10 -15.18 -20.30
N ILE A 216 28.76 -16.12 -19.40
CA ILE A 216 27.44 -16.75 -19.34
C ILE A 216 26.46 -15.81 -18.66
N ASP A 217 25.30 -15.58 -19.29
CA ASP A 217 24.19 -14.86 -18.68
C ASP A 217 23.29 -15.84 -17.90
N PRO A 218 23.31 -15.83 -16.55
CA PRO A 218 22.44 -16.66 -15.71
C PRO A 218 21.01 -16.09 -15.66
N PHE A 219 20.31 -16.13 -16.80
CA PHE A 219 19.02 -15.45 -16.99
C PHE A 219 17.97 -15.80 -15.93
N TYR A 220 17.80 -17.09 -15.61
CA TYR A 220 16.81 -17.52 -14.63
C TYR A 220 16.98 -16.78 -13.28
N TRP A 221 18.22 -16.67 -12.81
CA TRP A 221 18.53 -16.02 -11.53
C TRP A 221 18.38 -14.49 -11.62
N SER A 222 18.86 -13.88 -12.70
CA SER A 222 18.74 -12.43 -12.89
C SER A 222 17.28 -12.01 -13.07
N ALA A 223 16.50 -12.72 -13.90
CA ALA A 223 15.07 -12.50 -14.09
C ALA A 223 14.25 -12.72 -12.80
N ARG A 224 14.61 -13.72 -12.00
CA ARG A 224 14.00 -13.95 -10.68
C ARG A 224 14.28 -12.79 -9.73
N ALA A 225 15.52 -12.31 -9.66
CA ALA A 225 15.89 -11.19 -8.81
C ALA A 225 15.17 -9.89 -9.24
N THR A 226 15.16 -9.58 -10.54
CA THR A 226 14.47 -8.39 -11.06
C THR A 226 12.97 -8.43 -10.80
N ARG A 227 12.32 -9.61 -10.95
CA ARG A 227 10.91 -9.80 -10.62
C ARG A 227 10.60 -9.45 -9.17
N PHE A 228 11.33 -10.02 -8.22
CA PHE A 228 11.09 -9.77 -6.80
C PHE A 228 11.37 -8.33 -6.40
N TRP A 229 12.44 -7.72 -6.93
CA TRP A 229 12.71 -6.29 -6.71
C TRP A 229 11.63 -5.40 -7.31
N ALA A 230 11.17 -5.69 -8.51
CA ALA A 230 10.12 -4.93 -9.17
C ALA A 230 8.80 -4.97 -8.37
N LEU A 231 8.40 -6.16 -7.90
CA LEU A 231 7.21 -6.33 -7.05
C LEU A 231 7.38 -5.61 -5.70
N ALA A 232 8.53 -5.75 -5.04
CA ALA A 232 8.81 -5.08 -3.77
C ALA A 232 8.77 -3.54 -3.90
N VAL A 233 9.35 -2.98 -4.97
CA VAL A 233 9.30 -1.53 -5.23
C VAL A 233 7.87 -1.08 -5.49
N PHE A 234 7.11 -1.84 -6.27
CA PHE A 234 5.71 -1.54 -6.56
C PHE A 234 4.87 -1.51 -5.28
N ASP A 235 4.95 -2.53 -4.43
CA ASP A 235 4.19 -2.61 -3.18
C ASP A 235 4.63 -1.53 -2.17
N GLY A 236 5.94 -1.23 -2.12
CA GLY A 236 6.48 -0.15 -1.30
C GLY A 236 5.93 1.22 -1.71
N LEU A 237 5.89 1.50 -3.02
CA LEU A 237 5.31 2.74 -3.55
C LEU A 237 3.81 2.83 -3.31
N LEU A 238 3.08 1.73 -3.52
CA LEU A 238 1.64 1.67 -3.26
C LEU A 238 1.34 1.90 -1.77
N GLY A 239 2.08 1.22 -0.89
CA GLY A 239 1.95 1.39 0.56
C GLY A 239 2.25 2.82 0.98
N TYR A 240 3.29 3.44 0.42
CA TYR A 240 3.62 4.84 0.69
C TYR A 240 2.51 5.80 0.21
N ALA A 241 1.93 5.57 -0.97
CA ALA A 241 0.83 6.37 -1.50
C ALA A 241 -0.44 6.27 -0.63
N ILE A 242 -0.77 5.06 -0.15
CA ILE A 242 -1.88 4.82 0.78
C ILE A 242 -1.60 5.48 2.13
N TYR A 243 -0.37 5.42 2.64
CA TYR A 243 0.02 6.09 3.87
C TYR A 243 -0.15 7.62 3.77
N LEU A 244 0.31 8.23 2.67
CA LEU A 244 0.18 9.67 2.46
C LEU A 244 -1.29 10.11 2.36
N SER A 245 -2.13 9.35 1.66
CA SER A 245 -3.56 9.63 1.56
C SER A 245 -4.29 9.44 2.88
N ALA A 246 -3.93 8.39 3.64
CA ALA A 246 -4.53 8.07 4.92
C ALA A 246 -4.24 9.09 6.00
N THR A 247 -3.04 9.68 6.00
CA THR A 247 -2.57 10.64 7.02
C THR A 247 -2.90 12.09 6.67
N ASN A 248 -3.63 12.34 5.58
CA ASN A 248 -3.90 13.67 5.05
C ASN A 248 -2.62 14.48 4.77
N ARG A 249 -1.56 13.81 4.28
CA ARG A 249 -0.30 14.49 3.94
C ARG A 249 -0.22 14.87 2.46
N ALA A 250 -0.81 14.04 1.60
CA ALA A 250 -0.93 14.25 0.15
C ALA A 250 -2.07 13.36 -0.39
N PHE A 251 -2.51 13.60 -1.63
CA PHE A 251 -3.55 12.79 -2.30
C PHE A 251 -4.86 12.65 -1.49
N ILE A 252 -5.31 13.77 -0.92
CA ILE A 252 -6.56 13.81 -0.17
C ILE A 252 -7.73 13.73 -1.14
N GLN A 253 -8.62 12.78 -0.88
CA GLN A 253 -9.92 12.71 -1.54
C GLN A 253 -10.96 13.36 -0.64
N LEU A 254 -11.46 14.51 -1.08
CA LEU A 254 -12.52 15.25 -0.38
C LEU A 254 -13.83 14.45 -0.46
N PRO A 255 -14.66 14.49 0.60
CA PRO A 255 -15.99 13.90 0.53
C PRO A 255 -16.81 14.57 -0.57
N SER A 256 -17.56 13.77 -1.31
CA SER A 256 -18.40 14.26 -2.40
C SER A 256 -19.48 15.22 -1.86
N PRO A 257 -20.03 16.13 -2.69
CA PRO A 257 -21.12 17.01 -2.24
C PRO A 257 -22.30 16.24 -1.64
N ALA A 258 -22.69 15.12 -2.25
CA ALA A 258 -23.73 14.25 -1.73
C ALA A 258 -23.36 13.65 -0.36
N GLU A 259 -22.12 13.18 -0.20
CA GLU A 259 -21.62 12.63 1.08
C GLU A 259 -21.55 13.71 2.16
N ARG A 260 -21.26 14.97 1.80
CA ARG A 260 -21.31 16.11 2.72
C ARG A 260 -22.73 16.37 3.21
N ILE A 261 -23.70 16.42 2.29
CA ILE A 261 -25.12 16.61 2.62
C ILE A 261 -25.61 15.48 3.51
N GLU A 262 -25.25 14.24 3.20
CA GLU A 262 -25.65 13.07 4.00
C GLU A 262 -25.03 13.10 5.40
N ASN A 263 -23.77 13.51 5.54
CA ASN A 263 -23.13 13.68 6.85
C ASN A 263 -23.81 14.77 7.68
N VAL A 264 -24.15 15.91 7.07
CA VAL A 264 -24.89 16.99 7.74
C VAL A 264 -26.28 16.51 8.15
N ASN A 265 -26.99 15.82 7.26
CA ASN A 265 -28.32 15.28 7.56
C ASN A 265 -28.27 14.24 8.69
N ARG A 266 -27.25 13.37 8.71
CA ARG A 266 -27.04 12.42 9.82
C ARG A 266 -26.78 13.15 11.13
N ALA A 267 -25.94 14.18 11.14
CA ALA A 267 -25.68 15.00 12.33
C ALA A 267 -26.97 15.71 12.80
N LEU A 268 -27.75 16.26 11.88
CA LEU A 268 -29.04 16.89 12.15
C LEU A 268 -30.05 15.90 12.75
N HIS A 269 -30.13 14.69 12.21
CA HIS A 269 -30.98 13.63 12.77
C HIS A 269 -30.58 13.26 14.21
N ILE A 270 -29.27 13.16 14.49
CA ILE A 270 -28.78 12.91 15.85
C ILE A 270 -29.17 14.09 16.77
N ALA A 271 -28.95 15.33 16.34
CA ALA A 271 -29.32 16.51 17.11
C ALA A 271 -30.84 16.57 17.38
N LYS A 272 -31.66 16.35 16.35
CA LYS A 272 -33.13 16.27 16.46
C LYS A 272 -33.57 15.18 17.43
N SER A 273 -32.95 13.99 17.38
CA SER A 273 -33.28 12.89 18.30
C SER A 273 -32.98 13.26 19.75
N LYS A 274 -31.84 13.93 20.00
CA LYS A 274 -31.47 14.43 21.34
C LYS A 274 -32.42 15.53 21.82
N LEU A 275 -32.78 16.49 20.96
CA LEU A 275 -33.74 17.54 21.28
C LEU A 275 -35.13 16.99 21.59
N SER A 276 -35.59 16.00 20.82
CA SER A 276 -36.84 15.30 21.10
C SER A 276 -36.80 14.58 22.44
N ALA A 277 -35.72 13.86 22.74
CA ALA A 277 -35.53 13.20 24.03
C ALA A 277 -35.50 14.21 25.20
N LEU A 278 -34.80 15.34 25.05
CA LEU A 278 -34.81 16.43 26.03
C LEU A 278 -36.20 17.03 26.22
N GLY A 279 -36.96 17.20 25.13
CA GLY A 279 -38.35 17.67 25.18
C GLY A 279 -39.25 16.71 25.96
N ILE A 280 -39.11 15.40 25.73
CA ILE A 280 -39.82 14.36 26.49
C ILE A 280 -39.44 14.44 27.96
N ILE A 281 -38.14 14.45 28.28
CA ILE A 281 -37.65 14.53 29.67
C ILE A 281 -38.23 15.77 30.35
N LYS A 282 -38.08 16.96 29.75
CA LYS A 282 -38.61 18.21 30.30
C LYS A 282 -40.12 18.13 30.53
N ASN A 283 -40.87 17.58 29.58
CA ASN A 283 -42.31 17.43 29.71
C ASN A 283 -42.69 16.44 30.83
N THR A 284 -41.97 15.32 30.95
CA THR A 284 -42.17 14.36 32.04
C THR A 284 -41.83 14.95 33.40
N THR A 285 -40.70 15.67 33.52
CA THR A 285 -40.31 16.37 34.75
C THR A 285 -41.35 17.41 35.16
N GLN A 286 -41.94 18.14 34.23
CA GLN A 286 -42.95 19.16 34.53
C GLN A 286 -44.32 18.57 34.91
N ARG A 287 -44.63 17.36 34.43
CA ARG A 287 -45.89 16.67 34.72
C ARG A 287 -45.85 15.89 36.04
N ASP A 288 -44.69 15.38 36.43
CA ASP A 288 -44.49 14.66 37.69
C ASP A 288 -44.16 15.64 38.83
N THR A 289 -44.91 15.58 39.93
CA THR A 289 -44.77 16.53 41.03
C THR A 289 -43.44 16.40 41.77
N GLU A 290 -42.94 15.18 41.97
CA GLU A 290 -41.68 14.92 42.70
C GLU A 290 -40.48 15.37 41.86
N LEU A 291 -40.48 15.03 40.56
CA LEU A 291 -39.41 15.42 39.64
C LEU A 291 -39.37 16.94 39.42
N ARG A 292 -40.54 17.59 39.35
CA ARG A 292 -40.63 19.05 39.25
C ARG A 292 -40.03 19.72 40.48
N GLU A 293 -40.41 19.30 41.69
CA GLU A 293 -39.90 19.89 42.93
C GLU A 293 -38.38 19.72 43.06
N ARG A 294 -37.83 18.55 42.70
CA ARG A 294 -36.37 18.34 42.67
C ARG A 294 -35.68 19.22 41.63
N SER A 295 -36.26 19.37 40.43
CA SER A 295 -35.74 20.26 39.39
C SER A 295 -35.72 21.70 39.88
N ASP A 296 -36.83 22.18 40.46
CA ASP A 296 -36.95 23.55 40.95
C ASP A 296 -35.98 23.80 42.12
N MET A 297 -35.84 22.85 43.05
CA MET A 297 -34.84 22.93 44.12
C MET A 297 -33.42 23.00 43.57
N TYR A 298 -33.06 22.15 42.61
CA TYR A 298 -31.75 22.18 41.97
C TYR A 298 -31.47 23.55 41.35
N TRP A 299 -32.38 24.08 40.53
CA TRP A 299 -32.18 25.37 39.88
C TRP A 299 -32.13 26.54 40.86
N THR A 300 -32.96 26.51 41.91
CA THR A 300 -32.95 27.52 42.96
C THR A 300 -31.64 27.48 43.74
N GLN A 301 -31.13 26.28 44.04
CA GLN A 301 -29.84 26.08 44.69
C GLN A 301 -28.68 26.56 43.80
N GLU A 302 -28.70 26.24 42.50
CA GLU A 302 -27.67 26.67 41.56
C GLU A 302 -27.62 28.19 41.43
N VAL A 303 -28.77 28.85 41.29
CA VAL A 303 -28.86 30.32 41.24
C VAL A 303 -28.33 30.94 42.52
N ARG A 304 -28.67 30.35 43.67
CA ARG A 304 -28.16 30.80 44.97
C ARG A 304 -26.64 30.64 45.07
N LEU A 305 -26.10 29.47 44.71
CA LEU A 305 -24.66 29.20 44.74
C LEU A 305 -23.89 30.11 43.77
N MET A 306 -24.44 30.34 42.57
CA MET A 306 -23.85 31.30 41.62
C MET A 306 -23.91 32.73 42.14
N SER A 307 -25.01 33.14 42.78
CA SER A 307 -25.11 34.46 43.41
C SER A 307 -24.08 34.63 44.53
N GLU A 308 -23.97 33.65 45.43
CA GLU A 308 -22.98 33.63 46.51
C GLU A 308 -21.55 33.66 45.95
N ALA A 309 -21.26 32.90 44.89
CA ALA A 309 -19.97 32.93 44.21
C ALA A 309 -19.69 34.28 43.52
N MET A 310 -20.71 34.93 42.96
CA MET A 310 -20.59 36.26 42.36
C MET A 310 -20.51 37.40 43.39
N GLU A 311 -20.73 37.13 44.68
CA GLU A 311 -20.49 38.09 45.77
C GLU A 311 -19.03 38.05 46.25
N GLU A 312 -18.28 37.00 45.91
CA GLU A 312 -16.86 36.90 46.24
C GLU A 312 -16.03 37.90 45.44
N ARG A 313 -15.24 38.71 46.16
CA ARG A 313 -14.45 39.81 45.58
C ARG A 313 -13.50 39.34 44.48
N GLU A 314 -12.88 38.17 44.67
CA GLU A 314 -11.95 37.57 43.70
C GLU A 314 -12.64 37.17 42.39
N VAL A 315 -13.89 36.69 42.47
CA VAL A 315 -14.69 36.34 41.30
C VAL A 315 -15.17 37.59 40.57
N ILE A 316 -15.62 38.62 41.29
CA ILE A 316 -16.01 39.91 40.71
C ILE A 316 -14.83 40.55 39.98
N GLU A 317 -13.66 40.61 40.62
CA GLU A 317 -12.45 41.17 40.03
C GLU A 317 -11.98 40.35 38.82
N GLY A 318 -12.04 39.01 38.89
CA GLY A 318 -11.71 38.13 37.77
C GLY A 318 -12.68 38.24 36.58
N VAL A 319 -13.98 38.39 36.85
CA VAL A 319 -15.01 38.61 35.82
C VAL A 319 -14.88 40.00 35.19
N SER A 320 -14.62 41.04 36.01
CA SER A 320 -14.36 42.40 35.53
C SER A 320 -13.11 42.46 34.66
N ASP A 321 -12.00 41.84 35.09
CA ASP A 321 -10.77 41.73 34.29
C ASP A 321 -11.02 40.98 32.96
N ALA A 322 -11.79 39.89 33.00
CA ALA A 322 -12.14 39.16 31.79
C ALA A 322 -13.00 40.00 30.83
N LEU A 323 -13.96 40.75 31.35
CA LEU A 323 -14.85 41.62 30.57
C LEU A 323 -14.14 42.86 29.99
N GLU A 324 -13.20 43.44 30.73
CA GLU A 324 -12.47 44.63 30.30
C GLU A 324 -11.27 44.30 29.39
N ASN A 325 -10.49 43.27 29.73
CA ASN A 325 -9.19 43.02 29.11
C ASN A 325 -9.16 41.83 28.14
N ARG A 326 -10.09 40.88 28.24
CA ARG A 326 -10.04 39.61 27.48
C ARG A 326 -11.20 39.40 26.52
N LEU A 327 -12.36 40.02 26.77
CA LEU A 327 -13.58 39.85 25.99
C LEU A 327 -14.00 41.17 25.35
N ASN A 328 -14.05 41.22 24.01
CA ASN A 328 -14.64 42.35 23.32
C ASN A 328 -16.16 42.22 23.30
N ILE A 329 -16.81 42.74 24.35
CA ILE A 329 -18.27 42.70 24.52
C ILE A 329 -18.99 43.25 23.30
N GLN A 330 -18.51 44.35 22.71
CA GLN A 330 -19.14 44.98 21.54
C GLN A 330 -19.20 44.04 20.33
N ASN A 331 -18.14 43.27 20.10
CA ASN A 331 -18.14 42.26 19.04
C ASN A 331 -19.10 41.11 19.35
N ILE A 332 -19.17 40.66 20.61
CA ILE A 332 -20.10 39.61 21.02
C ILE A 332 -21.55 40.07 20.87
N THR A 333 -21.88 41.29 21.27
CA THR A 333 -23.24 41.85 21.11
C THR A 333 -23.60 42.00 19.64
N ARG A 334 -22.65 42.43 18.80
CA ARG A 334 -22.88 42.54 17.35
C ARG A 334 -23.09 41.19 16.69
N ASP A 335 -22.30 40.17 17.06
CA ASP A 335 -22.45 38.81 16.56
C ASP A 335 -23.78 38.20 17.01
N ALA A 336 -24.19 38.46 18.25
CA ALA A 336 -25.50 38.07 18.76
C ALA A 336 -26.63 38.74 17.97
N ASP A 337 -26.61 40.07 17.79
CA ASP A 337 -27.62 40.80 17.01
C ASP A 337 -27.71 40.26 15.58
N THR A 338 -26.57 40.00 14.94
CA THR A 338 -26.49 39.42 13.59
C THR A 338 -27.12 38.02 13.54
N TYR A 339 -26.83 37.18 14.52
CA TYR A 339 -27.42 35.85 14.63
C TYR A 339 -28.94 35.91 14.82
N THR A 340 -29.43 36.78 15.71
CA THR A 340 -30.87 36.95 15.94
C THR A 340 -31.59 37.48 14.70
N THR A 341 -30.99 38.43 13.97
CA THR A 341 -31.59 38.93 12.71
C THR A 341 -31.64 37.87 11.63
N MET A 342 -30.60 37.06 11.47
CA MET A 342 -30.59 35.96 10.50
C MET A 342 -31.67 34.91 10.81
N VAL A 343 -31.80 34.50 12.08
CA VAL A 343 -32.81 33.53 12.50
C VAL A 343 -34.23 34.08 12.35
N LEU A 344 -34.46 35.37 12.63
CA LEU A 344 -35.77 36.00 12.49
C LEU A 344 -36.14 36.26 11.01
N GLN A 345 -35.17 36.53 10.14
CA GLN A 345 -35.42 36.67 8.69
C GLN A 345 -35.82 35.33 8.05
N GLU A 346 -35.18 34.22 8.42
CA GLU A 346 -35.58 32.88 7.93
C GLU A 346 -37.01 32.51 8.34
N LEU A 347 -37.51 33.04 9.47
CA LEU A 347 -38.88 32.82 9.95
C LEU A 347 -39.93 33.73 9.30
N GLN A 348 -39.51 34.77 8.56
CA GLN A 348 -40.42 35.69 7.84
C GLN A 348 -40.57 35.34 6.36
N GLU A 349 -39.74 34.44 5.82
CA GLU A 349 -39.79 33.98 4.43
C GLU A 349 -40.53 32.63 4.24
N GLU A 350 -41.04 32.02 5.32
CA GLU A 350 -42.11 31.00 5.29
C GLU A 350 -43.48 31.64 5.51
#